data_AF-A0A7C4J6E8-F1
#
_entry.id   AF-A0A7C4J6E8-F1
#
_cell.length_a   1.000
_cell.length_b   1.000
_cell.length_c   1.000
_cell.angle_alpha   90.00
_cell.angle_beta   90.00
_cell.angle_gamma   90.00
#
_symmetry.space_group_name_H-M   'P 1'
#
loop_
_entity.id
_entity.type
_entity.pdbx_description
1 polymer ?
#
loop_
_entity_poly.entity_id
_entity_poly.type
_entity_poly.pdbx_seq_one_letter_code
_entity_poly.pdbx_strand_id
1 'polypeptide(L)'
;EAINGLYPMNSTNTEAGLRLGYELAHRHYREGVINRVILATDGVANVGNTDPNVLAQYAQDYYGRNIFLSTVGVGRGNYNDQLLETLSDKGNGVYAFLDSAQAAERIFTQDLTGALQTVAKDAKIQVDFNPNVVRAYRLLGYENRAVADQDFRNDAVDAGEVNAGQSVTALYEVMLNSEAFGEALTVRVRYEDPDTRAVSESSKTFNAGDFQGDFYRASPRFQLAAAVAQFAEILRGNVWAQGSQMRDVLNVAYNVQRAMPFDGDVSEFIGLVEQAARLLD
;
A
#
# COMPACT_ATOMS: atom_id res chain seq x y z
N GLU A 1 0.18 33.75 7.47
CA GLU A 1 0.14 34.08 8.91
C GLU A 1 -0.46 32.97 9.76
N ALA A 2 -1.66 32.44 9.47
CA ALA A 2 -2.30 31.41 10.29
C ALA A 2 -1.45 30.14 10.52
N ILE A 3 -0.76 29.63 9.49
CA ILE A 3 0.12 28.45 9.61
C ILE A 3 1.34 28.75 10.50
N ASN A 4 1.98 29.90 10.31
CA ASN A 4 3.16 30.30 11.09
C ASN A 4 2.83 30.63 12.56
N GLY A 5 1.53 30.80 12.89
CA GLY A 5 1.05 31.00 14.25
C GLY A 5 0.74 29.70 15.00
N LEU A 6 0.88 28.53 14.37
CA LEU A 6 0.68 27.24 15.03
C LEU A 6 1.85 26.95 15.99
N TYR A 7 1.52 26.45 17.19
CA TYR A 7 2.48 26.03 18.20
C TYR A 7 1.96 24.78 18.92
N PRO A 8 2.86 23.92 19.45
CA PRO A 8 2.45 22.68 20.10
C PRO A 8 1.69 22.96 21.41
N MET A 9 0.70 22.12 21.69
CA MET A 9 -0.07 22.09 22.94
C MET A 9 -0.13 20.66 23.48
N ASN A 10 -0.52 20.48 24.74
CA ASN A 10 -0.36 19.21 25.48
C ASN A 10 -1.42 18.13 25.17
N SER A 11 -2.25 18.26 24.13
CA SER A 11 -3.36 17.32 23.87
C SER A 11 -3.68 17.16 22.40
N THR A 12 -4.18 15.98 22.04
CA THR A 12 -4.56 15.62 20.67
C THR A 12 -6.00 15.10 20.67
N ASN A 13 -6.94 15.95 20.21
CA ASN A 13 -8.34 15.58 19.99
C ASN A 13 -8.60 15.36 18.49
N THR A 14 -8.25 14.16 18.03
CA THR A 14 -8.37 13.77 16.61
C THR A 14 -9.81 13.81 16.13
N GLU A 15 -10.77 13.38 16.95
CA GLU A 15 -12.20 13.38 16.60
C GLU A 15 -12.70 14.79 16.26
N ALA A 16 -12.46 15.77 17.15
CA ALA A 16 -12.93 17.13 16.95
C ALA A 16 -12.29 17.78 15.74
N GLY A 17 -10.98 17.56 15.53
CA GLY A 17 -10.25 18.04 14.36
C GLY A 17 -10.79 17.44 13.07
N LEU A 18 -10.99 16.12 13.04
CA LEU A 18 -11.52 15.39 11.89
C LEU A 18 -12.94 15.85 11.55
N ARG A 19 -13.82 15.96 12.55
CA ARG A 19 -15.20 16.42 12.36
C ARG A 19 -15.24 17.84 11.81
N LEU A 20 -14.46 18.76 12.38
CA LEU A 20 -14.39 20.14 11.90
C LEU A 20 -13.85 20.21 10.46
N GLY A 21 -12.81 19.44 10.16
CA GLY A 21 -12.23 19.37 8.82
C GLY A 21 -13.25 18.92 7.78
N TYR A 22 -14.01 17.85 8.08
CA TYR A 22 -15.06 17.37 7.20
C TYR A 22 -16.25 18.33 7.10
N GLU A 23 -16.69 18.94 8.20
CA GLU A 23 -17.77 19.96 8.17
C GLU A 23 -17.40 21.14 7.27
N LEU A 24 -16.14 21.61 7.35
CA LEU A 24 -15.61 22.66 6.49
C LEU A 24 -15.54 22.21 5.03
N ALA A 25 -15.00 21.02 4.78
CA ALA A 25 -14.92 20.45 3.43
C ALA A 25 -16.32 20.31 2.80
N HIS A 26 -17.31 19.85 3.58
CA HIS A 26 -18.67 19.69 3.14
C HIS A 26 -19.36 21.03 2.85
N ARG A 27 -19.18 22.04 3.72
CA ARG A 27 -19.71 23.39 3.49
C ARG A 27 -19.16 24.03 2.22
N HIS A 28 -17.92 23.72 1.88
CA HIS A 28 -17.23 24.25 0.71
C HIS A 28 -17.13 23.24 -0.43
N TYR A 29 -17.96 22.19 -0.41
CA TYR A 29 -17.96 21.14 -1.41
C TYR A 29 -18.13 21.72 -2.82
N ARG A 30 -17.33 21.20 -3.76
CA ARG A 30 -17.41 21.55 -5.17
C ARG A 30 -17.56 20.27 -6.00
N GLU A 31 -18.58 20.24 -6.82
CA GLU A 31 -18.79 19.15 -7.77
C GLU A 31 -17.72 19.19 -8.88
N GLY A 32 -17.32 18.02 -9.38
CA GLY A 32 -16.33 17.89 -10.46
C GLY A 32 -14.88 18.19 -10.06
N VAL A 33 -14.59 18.36 -8.76
CA VAL A 33 -13.22 18.47 -8.23
C VAL A 33 -13.01 17.51 -7.07
N ILE A 34 -11.74 17.30 -6.71
CA ILE A 34 -11.36 16.45 -5.58
C ILE A 34 -11.51 17.26 -4.28
N ASN A 35 -12.47 16.86 -3.45
CA ASN A 35 -12.67 17.42 -2.11
C ASN A 35 -11.98 16.49 -1.10
N ARG A 36 -10.90 16.94 -0.45
CA ARG A 36 -10.10 16.08 0.41
C ARG A 36 -9.73 16.78 1.72
N VAL A 37 -9.83 16.04 2.81
CA VAL A 37 -9.29 16.38 4.12
C VAL A 37 -7.92 15.70 4.26
N ILE A 38 -6.93 16.43 4.77
CA ILE A 38 -5.62 15.87 5.12
C ILE A 38 -5.47 15.98 6.64
N LEU A 39 -5.42 14.84 7.32
CA LEU A 39 -5.17 14.77 8.76
C LEU A 39 -3.68 14.54 9.01
N ALA A 40 -2.98 15.53 9.55
CA ALA A 40 -1.61 15.38 10.02
C ALA A 40 -1.58 15.29 11.55
N THR A 41 -0.93 14.27 12.10
CA THR A 41 -0.84 14.06 13.56
C THR A 41 0.43 13.31 13.95
N ASP A 42 0.98 13.64 15.12
CA ASP A 42 2.12 12.99 15.74
C ASP A 42 1.77 11.78 16.64
N GLY A 43 0.48 11.48 16.79
CA GLY A 43 -0.04 10.44 17.69
C GLY A 43 0.11 10.82 19.18
N VAL A 44 -0.66 10.33 20.16
CA VAL A 44 -1.75 9.37 20.27
C VAL A 44 -3.02 10.16 20.54
N ALA A 45 -4.14 9.86 19.86
CA ALA A 45 -5.44 10.46 20.22
C ALA A 45 -5.71 10.20 21.70
N ASN A 46 -5.71 11.24 22.52
CA ASN A 46 -5.75 11.12 23.98
C ASN A 46 -6.94 11.88 24.61
N VAL A 47 -7.67 12.64 23.80
CA VAL A 47 -8.87 13.39 24.20
C VAL A 47 -9.98 13.16 23.17
N GLY A 48 -11.21 13.04 23.64
CA GLY A 48 -12.38 12.73 22.78
C GLY A 48 -12.57 11.23 22.58
N ASN A 49 -13.35 10.85 21.57
CA ASN A 49 -13.49 9.45 21.19
C ASN A 49 -12.25 8.97 20.44
N THR A 50 -11.60 7.95 21.00
CA THR A 50 -10.38 7.35 20.47
C THR A 50 -10.62 5.98 19.85
N ASP A 51 -11.88 5.54 19.78
CA ASP A 51 -12.27 4.27 19.14
C ASP A 51 -12.05 4.35 17.63
N PRO A 52 -11.14 3.52 17.06
CA PRO A 52 -10.87 3.50 15.64
C PRO A 52 -12.11 3.24 14.78
N ASN A 53 -13.05 2.43 15.25
CA ASN A 53 -14.25 2.10 14.48
C ASN A 53 -15.18 3.31 14.33
N VAL A 54 -15.30 4.12 15.37
CA VAL A 54 -16.13 5.33 15.32
C VAL A 54 -15.51 6.36 14.38
N LEU A 55 -14.20 6.57 14.48
CA LEU A 55 -13.49 7.50 13.60
C LEU A 55 -13.51 7.02 12.13
N ALA A 56 -13.38 5.71 11.91
CA ALA A 56 -13.49 5.07 10.61
C ALA A 56 -14.88 5.23 9.98
N GLN A 57 -15.94 5.13 10.79
CA GLN A 57 -17.30 5.35 10.31
C GLN A 57 -17.48 6.77 9.78
N TYR A 58 -16.92 7.77 10.46
CA TYR A 58 -16.93 9.15 9.93
C TYR A 58 -16.23 9.23 8.57
N ALA A 59 -15.06 8.61 8.44
CA ALA A 59 -14.33 8.63 7.17
C ALA A 59 -15.14 7.98 6.04
N GLN A 60 -15.78 6.84 6.32
CA GLN A 60 -16.64 6.13 5.38
C GLN A 60 -17.88 6.95 4.99
N ASP A 61 -18.54 7.59 5.96
CA ASP A 61 -19.74 8.39 5.71
C ASP A 61 -19.45 9.60 4.80
N TYR A 62 -18.30 10.25 4.98
CA TYR A 62 -17.87 11.37 4.15
C TYR A 62 -17.33 10.93 2.79
N TYR A 63 -16.68 9.77 2.71
CA TYR A 63 -16.33 9.16 1.43
C TYR A 63 -17.56 8.90 0.57
N GLY A 64 -18.65 8.38 1.16
CA GLY A 64 -19.95 8.25 0.49
C GLY A 64 -20.56 9.57 -0.01
N ARG A 65 -20.03 10.72 0.44
CA ARG A 65 -20.39 12.08 -0.01
C ARG A 65 -19.33 12.70 -0.93
N ASN A 66 -18.42 11.89 -1.48
CA ASN A 66 -17.30 12.30 -2.32
C ASN A 66 -16.32 13.28 -1.62
N ILE A 67 -16.10 13.10 -0.32
CA ILE A 67 -15.09 13.84 0.45
C ILE A 67 -14.08 12.83 1.03
N PHE A 68 -12.86 12.87 0.53
CA PHE A 68 -11.82 11.89 0.81
C PHE A 68 -10.96 12.27 2.03
N LEU A 69 -10.24 11.30 2.60
CA LEU A 69 -9.29 11.53 3.69
C LEU A 69 -7.94 10.88 3.44
N SER A 70 -6.89 11.69 3.45
CA SER A 70 -5.52 11.22 3.62
C SER A 70 -5.06 11.46 5.05
N THR A 71 -4.21 10.56 5.55
CA THR A 71 -3.64 10.69 6.89
C THR A 71 -2.12 10.75 6.80
N VAL A 72 -1.51 11.57 7.66
CA VAL A 72 -0.08 11.81 7.69
C VAL A 72 0.42 11.68 9.13
N GLY A 73 1.15 10.61 9.41
CA GLY A 73 1.82 10.41 10.70
C GLY A 73 3.12 11.22 10.76
N VAL A 74 3.38 11.92 11.86
CA VAL A 74 4.56 12.80 12.00
C VAL A 74 5.39 12.44 13.24
N GLY A 75 6.71 12.32 13.09
CA GLY A 75 7.64 12.13 14.22
C GLY A 75 8.11 10.69 14.42
N ARG A 76 8.76 10.38 15.55
CA ARG A 76 9.51 9.12 15.78
C ARG A 76 8.99 8.27 16.95
N GLY A 77 7.71 8.39 17.32
CA GLY A 77 7.12 7.79 18.54
C GLY A 77 6.18 6.61 18.30
N ASN A 78 5.56 6.09 19.37
CA ASN A 78 4.44 5.14 19.28
C ASN A 78 3.17 5.88 18.83
N TYR A 79 3.05 6.17 17.54
CA TYR A 79 1.81 6.63 16.94
C TYR A 79 0.87 5.45 16.69
N ASN A 80 -0.43 5.74 16.57
CA ASN A 80 -1.42 4.71 16.25
C ASN A 80 -1.48 4.52 14.72
N ASP A 81 -0.42 3.92 14.15
CA ASP A 81 -0.31 3.60 12.71
C ASP A 81 -1.57 2.91 12.21
N GLN A 82 -2.02 1.90 12.97
CA GLN A 82 -3.20 1.12 12.64
C GLN A 82 -4.46 1.99 12.55
N LEU A 83 -4.63 2.97 13.44
CA LEU A 83 -5.74 3.93 13.34
C LEU A 83 -5.62 4.76 12.06
N LEU A 84 -4.47 5.38 11.80
CA LEU A 84 -4.31 6.26 10.64
C LEU A 84 -4.50 5.50 9.32
N GLU A 85 -3.93 4.30 9.22
CA GLU A 85 -4.13 3.38 8.10
C GLU A 85 -5.62 3.06 7.95
N THR A 86 -6.30 2.66 9.03
CA THR A 86 -7.75 2.34 9.00
C THR A 86 -8.57 3.54 8.54
N LEU A 87 -8.27 4.75 9.02
CA LEU A 87 -8.97 5.98 8.61
C LEU A 87 -8.73 6.30 7.15
N SER A 88 -7.48 6.18 6.69
CA SER A 88 -7.12 6.43 5.31
C SER A 88 -7.79 5.45 4.35
N ASP A 89 -7.81 4.17 4.72
CA ASP A 89 -8.48 3.12 3.95
C ASP A 89 -9.98 3.40 3.87
N LYS A 90 -10.62 3.71 5.00
CA LYS A 90 -12.07 4.00 5.05
C LYS A 90 -12.46 5.32 4.40
N GLY A 91 -11.52 6.25 4.27
CA GLY A 91 -11.68 7.54 3.62
C GLY A 91 -11.20 7.59 2.18
N ASN A 92 -10.79 6.46 1.60
CA ASN A 92 -10.20 6.34 0.27
C ASN A 92 -9.09 7.39 0.02
N GLY A 93 -8.06 7.33 0.86
CA GLY A 93 -6.87 8.13 0.67
C GLY A 93 -5.60 7.40 1.04
N VAL A 94 -4.51 8.17 1.09
CA VAL A 94 -3.18 7.63 1.35
C VAL A 94 -2.78 7.86 2.80
N TYR A 95 -2.20 6.82 3.39
CA TYR A 95 -1.45 6.92 4.62
C TYR A 95 0.01 7.22 4.27
N ALA A 96 0.57 8.26 4.89
CA ALA A 96 1.97 8.62 4.71
C ALA A 96 2.63 8.88 6.05
N PHE A 97 3.93 8.60 6.13
CA PHE A 97 4.72 8.78 7.34
C PHE A 97 5.84 9.80 7.11
N LEU A 98 5.98 10.73 8.07
CA LEU A 98 6.94 11.84 8.03
C LEU A 98 7.93 11.74 9.18
N ASP A 99 9.16 11.35 8.84
CA ASP A 99 10.29 11.28 9.77
C ASP A 99 11.31 12.42 9.58
N SER A 100 11.15 13.19 8.51
CA SER A 100 12.12 14.20 8.05
C SER A 100 11.46 15.27 7.17
N ALA A 101 12.10 16.44 7.08
CA ALA A 101 11.64 17.51 6.20
C ALA A 101 11.67 17.12 4.72
N GLN A 102 12.62 16.27 4.32
CA GLN A 102 12.73 15.76 2.96
C GLN A 102 11.58 14.80 2.62
N ALA A 103 11.20 13.92 3.57
CA ALA A 103 10.01 13.10 3.43
C ALA A 103 8.75 13.97 3.31
N ALA A 104 8.65 15.05 4.08
CA ALA A 104 7.51 15.97 4.00
C ALA A 104 7.41 16.65 2.64
N GLU A 105 8.53 17.12 2.08
CA GLU A 105 8.57 17.68 0.75
C GLU A 105 8.13 16.66 -0.31
N ARG A 106 8.69 15.45 -0.30
CA ARG A 106 8.29 14.37 -1.23
C ARG A 106 6.81 14.07 -1.14
N ILE A 107 6.30 13.82 0.06
CA ILE A 107 4.91 13.43 0.28
C ILE A 107 3.94 14.52 -0.16
N PHE A 108 4.16 15.78 0.22
CA PHE A 108 3.22 16.85 -0.11
C PHE A 108 3.35 17.39 -1.53
N THR A 109 4.51 17.26 -2.18
CA THR A 109 4.71 17.80 -3.54
C THR A 109 4.57 16.76 -4.65
N GLN A 110 4.82 15.48 -4.37
CA GLN A 110 4.83 14.40 -5.36
C GLN A 110 3.76 13.35 -5.06
N ASP A 111 3.80 12.74 -3.86
CA ASP A 111 3.00 11.54 -3.59
C ASP A 111 1.51 11.87 -3.40
N LEU A 112 1.20 12.85 -2.54
CA LEU A 112 -0.18 13.27 -2.26
C LEU A 112 -0.84 13.89 -3.48
N THR A 113 -0.12 14.75 -4.23
CA THR A 113 -0.63 15.42 -5.43
C THR A 113 -0.89 14.45 -6.56
N GLY A 114 -0.02 13.45 -6.75
CA GLY A 114 -0.24 12.35 -7.70
C GLY A 114 -1.43 11.48 -7.31
N ALA A 115 -1.56 11.17 -6.01
CA ALA A 115 -2.60 10.28 -5.49
C ALA A 115 -3.97 10.95 -5.28
N LEU A 116 -4.18 12.21 -5.68
CA LEU A 116 -5.47 12.89 -5.48
C LEU A 116 -6.59 12.31 -6.34
N GLN A 117 -6.26 11.85 -7.56
CA GLN A 117 -7.23 11.37 -8.52
C GLN A 117 -7.27 9.84 -8.51
N THR A 118 -8.37 9.29 -8.03
CA THR A 118 -8.68 7.86 -8.22
C THR A 118 -8.93 7.60 -9.70
N VAL A 119 -8.25 6.59 -10.26
CA VAL A 119 -8.40 6.18 -11.68
C VAL A 119 -9.02 4.79 -11.82
N ALA A 120 -9.03 4.01 -10.75
CA ALA A 120 -9.73 2.73 -10.68
C ALA A 120 -10.31 2.53 -9.28
N LYS A 121 -11.63 2.33 -9.20
CA LYS A 121 -12.35 1.98 -7.97
C LYS A 121 -12.52 0.48 -7.87
N ASP A 122 -12.65 -0.03 -6.64
CA ASP A 122 -12.95 -1.44 -6.36
C ASP A 122 -12.05 -2.42 -7.15
N ALA A 123 -10.76 -2.09 -7.26
CA ALA A 123 -9.79 -2.87 -8.00
C ALA A 123 -9.53 -4.20 -7.28
N LYS A 124 -9.74 -5.30 -8.00
CA LYS A 124 -9.57 -6.68 -7.54
C LYS A 124 -8.57 -7.40 -8.44
N ILE A 125 -7.68 -8.17 -7.84
CA ILE A 125 -6.76 -9.07 -8.54
C ILE A 125 -7.11 -10.51 -8.12
N GLN A 126 -7.29 -11.40 -9.08
CA GLN A 126 -7.44 -12.83 -8.86
C GLN A 126 -6.35 -13.58 -9.62
N VAL A 127 -5.76 -14.58 -8.97
CA VAL A 127 -4.84 -15.52 -9.61
C VAL A 127 -5.43 -16.91 -9.52
N ASP A 128 -5.80 -17.46 -10.66
CA ASP A 128 -6.32 -18.82 -10.79
C ASP A 128 -5.17 -19.75 -11.17
N PHE A 129 -4.87 -20.74 -10.31
CA PHE A 129 -3.75 -21.66 -10.47
C PHE A 129 -4.22 -23.01 -10.98
N ASN A 130 -3.58 -23.54 -12.01
CA ASN A 130 -3.85 -24.89 -12.50
C ASN A 130 -3.23 -25.92 -11.55
N PRO A 131 -4.02 -26.73 -10.81
CA PRO A 131 -3.50 -27.66 -9.81
C PRO A 131 -2.67 -28.82 -10.42
N ASN A 132 -2.79 -29.07 -11.72
CA ASN A 132 -1.95 -30.06 -12.41
C ASN A 132 -0.54 -29.53 -12.68
N VAL A 133 -0.35 -28.21 -12.68
CA VAL A 133 0.93 -27.55 -12.98
C VAL A 133 1.54 -26.91 -11.74
N VAL A 134 0.70 -26.31 -10.87
CA VAL A 134 1.09 -25.60 -9.66
C VAL A 134 0.67 -26.43 -8.45
N ARG A 135 1.64 -26.83 -7.63
CA ARG A 135 1.40 -27.67 -6.43
C ARG A 135 1.14 -26.88 -5.16
N ALA A 136 1.69 -25.67 -5.08
CA ALA A 136 1.57 -24.80 -3.93
C ALA A 136 1.84 -23.36 -4.36
N TYR A 137 1.20 -22.41 -3.69
CA TYR A 137 1.43 -20.99 -3.88
C TYR A 137 1.19 -20.25 -2.57
N ARG A 138 1.76 -19.04 -2.47
CA ARG A 138 1.57 -18.14 -1.34
C ARG A 138 1.62 -16.69 -1.81
N LEU A 139 0.65 -15.87 -1.37
CA LEU A 139 0.68 -14.42 -1.52
C LEU A 139 1.60 -13.83 -0.44
N LEU A 140 2.47 -12.88 -0.82
CA LEU A 140 3.36 -12.18 0.09
C LEU A 140 2.91 -10.73 0.32
N GLY A 141 2.72 -10.33 1.57
CA GLY A 141 2.52 -8.96 2.04
C GLY A 141 1.08 -8.44 1.98
N TYR A 142 0.30 -8.80 0.97
CA TYR A 142 -1.10 -8.35 0.77
C TYR A 142 -2.14 -9.26 1.44
N GLU A 143 -1.74 -10.07 2.42
CA GLU A 143 -2.62 -11.11 3.00
C GLU A 143 -3.85 -10.52 3.71
N ASN A 144 -3.70 -9.35 4.33
CA ASN A 144 -4.78 -8.68 5.08
C ASN A 144 -5.87 -8.07 4.18
N ARG A 145 -5.63 -7.96 2.87
CA ARG A 145 -6.58 -7.43 1.87
C ARG A 145 -7.11 -8.51 0.94
N ALA A 146 -6.93 -9.78 1.30
CA ALA A 146 -7.42 -10.90 0.49
C ALA A 146 -8.96 -10.92 0.47
N VAL A 147 -9.52 -10.90 -0.75
CA VAL A 147 -10.95 -11.10 -1.00
C VAL A 147 -11.19 -12.58 -1.26
N ALA A 148 -12.31 -13.11 -0.79
CA ALA A 148 -12.69 -14.50 -1.06
C ALA A 148 -12.86 -14.73 -2.56
N ASP A 149 -12.42 -15.88 -3.08
CA ASP A 149 -12.42 -16.16 -4.52
C ASP A 149 -13.82 -16.04 -5.16
N GLN A 150 -14.85 -16.45 -4.43
CA GLN A 150 -16.25 -16.35 -4.86
C GLN A 150 -16.75 -14.90 -5.00
N ASP A 151 -16.11 -13.96 -4.29
CA ASP A 151 -16.48 -12.55 -4.26
C ASP A 151 -15.70 -11.71 -5.28
N PHE A 152 -14.82 -12.32 -6.08
CA PHE A 152 -14.03 -11.60 -7.09
C PHE A 152 -14.90 -10.78 -8.08
N ARG A 153 -16.08 -11.29 -8.44
CA ARG A 153 -17.04 -10.60 -9.33
C ARG A 153 -18.23 -9.99 -8.57
N ASN A 154 -18.17 -9.97 -7.25
CA ASN A 154 -19.20 -9.37 -6.42
C ASN A 154 -18.87 -7.88 -6.22
N ASP A 155 -19.56 -7.03 -6.98
CA ASP A 155 -19.35 -5.58 -6.92
C ASP A 155 -19.90 -4.94 -5.63
N ALA A 156 -20.61 -5.71 -4.79
CA ALA A 156 -21.01 -5.26 -3.46
C ALA A 156 -19.90 -5.47 -2.39
N VAL A 157 -18.83 -6.19 -2.73
CA VAL A 157 -17.67 -6.36 -1.85
C VAL A 157 -16.65 -5.30 -2.18
N ASP A 158 -16.42 -4.43 -1.20
CA ASP A 158 -15.42 -3.36 -1.21
C ASP A 158 -14.03 -3.91 -1.51
N ALA A 159 -13.29 -3.23 -2.37
CA ALA A 159 -11.92 -3.58 -2.73
C ALA A 159 -11.04 -2.32 -2.81
N GLY A 160 -9.75 -2.49 -3.14
CA GLY A 160 -8.81 -1.38 -3.07
C GLY A 160 -8.94 -0.41 -4.26
N GLU A 161 -8.61 0.85 -4.03
CA GLU A 161 -8.54 1.85 -5.10
C GLU A 161 -7.12 2.04 -5.63
N VAL A 162 -7.04 2.44 -6.90
CA VAL A 162 -5.78 2.83 -7.54
C VAL A 162 -5.88 4.27 -7.96
N ASN A 163 -4.95 5.09 -7.44
CA ASN A 163 -4.85 6.50 -7.79
C ASN A 163 -3.86 6.72 -8.94
N ALA A 164 -3.94 7.89 -9.58
CA ALA A 164 -3.03 8.25 -10.66
C ALA A 164 -1.57 8.18 -10.18
N GLY A 165 -0.71 7.55 -10.98
CA GLY A 165 0.70 7.34 -10.63
C GLY A 165 0.96 6.24 -9.58
N GLN A 166 -0.07 5.68 -8.95
CA GLN A 166 0.08 4.58 -8.01
C GLN A 166 0.25 3.25 -8.76
N SER A 167 1.11 2.38 -8.21
CA SER A 167 1.24 0.98 -8.63
C SER A 167 0.95 0.06 -7.45
N VAL A 168 0.17 -0.98 -7.71
CA VAL A 168 -0.12 -2.04 -6.72
C VAL A 168 0.59 -3.31 -7.18
N THR A 169 1.32 -3.95 -6.26
CA THR A 169 2.10 -5.16 -6.55
C THR A 169 1.61 -6.31 -5.68
N ALA A 170 1.01 -7.32 -6.30
CA ALA A 170 0.75 -8.61 -5.65
C ALA A 170 1.88 -9.58 -6.03
N LEU A 171 2.63 -10.04 -5.02
CA LEU A 171 3.75 -10.95 -5.22
C LEU A 171 3.40 -12.35 -4.74
N TYR A 172 3.58 -13.35 -5.61
CA TYR A 172 3.30 -14.75 -5.30
C TYR A 172 4.57 -15.59 -5.35
N GLU A 173 4.76 -16.44 -4.34
CA GLU A 173 5.63 -17.60 -4.44
C GLU A 173 4.83 -18.75 -5.06
N VAL A 174 5.37 -19.39 -6.09
CA VAL A 174 4.68 -20.45 -6.83
C VAL A 174 5.61 -21.64 -6.94
N MET A 175 5.13 -22.82 -6.56
CA MET A 175 5.83 -24.08 -6.77
C MET A 175 5.16 -24.84 -7.90
N LEU A 176 5.94 -25.16 -8.94
CA LEU A 176 5.48 -26.02 -10.03
C LEU A 176 5.66 -27.50 -9.68
N ASN A 177 4.83 -28.36 -10.28
CA ASN A 177 5.08 -29.79 -10.35
C ASN A 177 6.35 -30.07 -11.18
N SER A 178 7.04 -31.16 -10.86
CA SER A 178 8.18 -31.61 -11.67
C SER A 178 7.71 -31.91 -13.10
N GLU A 179 8.46 -31.45 -14.11
CA GLU A 179 8.13 -31.65 -15.53
C GLU A 179 6.79 -31.03 -15.97
N ALA A 180 6.28 -30.03 -15.23
CA ALA A 180 5.04 -29.39 -15.59
C ALA A 180 5.11 -28.64 -16.92
N PHE A 181 4.08 -28.79 -17.74
CA PHE A 181 3.92 -28.12 -19.04
C PHE A 181 2.49 -27.58 -19.19
N GLY A 182 2.32 -26.60 -20.08
CA GLY A 182 1.03 -25.97 -20.35
C GLY A 182 0.72 -24.80 -19.40
N GLU A 183 -0.57 -24.45 -19.32
CA GLU A 183 -1.06 -23.30 -18.58
C GLU A 183 -0.88 -23.50 -17.07
N ALA A 184 -0.11 -22.61 -16.44
CA ALA A 184 0.19 -22.65 -15.02
C ALA A 184 -0.78 -21.81 -14.20
N LEU A 185 -1.05 -20.59 -14.65
CA LEU A 185 -1.95 -19.68 -13.96
C LEU A 185 -2.60 -18.66 -14.89
N THR A 186 -3.73 -18.11 -14.48
CA THR A 186 -4.37 -16.95 -15.11
C THR A 186 -4.53 -15.84 -14.11
N VAL A 187 -3.97 -14.67 -14.40
CA VAL A 187 -4.17 -13.45 -13.62
C VAL A 187 -5.34 -12.68 -14.21
N ARG A 188 -6.25 -12.22 -13.36
CA ARG A 188 -7.39 -11.36 -13.71
C ARG A 188 -7.31 -10.08 -12.89
N VAL A 189 -7.53 -8.95 -13.53
CA VAL A 189 -7.66 -7.64 -12.89
C VAL A 189 -9.02 -7.08 -13.27
N ARG A 190 -9.83 -6.77 -12.26
CA ARG A 190 -11.16 -6.15 -12.41
C ARG A 190 -11.14 -4.82 -11.68
N TYR A 191 -11.75 -3.78 -12.24
CA TYR A 191 -11.93 -2.50 -11.58
C TYR A 191 -13.12 -1.74 -12.16
N GLU A 192 -13.61 -0.77 -11.41
CA GLU A 192 -14.67 0.13 -11.83
C GLU A 192 -14.09 1.50 -12.20
N ASP A 193 -14.54 2.04 -13.33
CA ASP A 193 -14.20 3.39 -13.77
C ASP A 193 -14.86 4.43 -12.82
N PRO A 194 -14.10 5.37 -12.26
CA PRO A 194 -14.60 6.29 -11.24
C PRO A 194 -15.69 7.24 -11.75
N ASP A 195 -15.70 7.56 -13.04
CA ASP A 195 -16.58 8.55 -13.65
C ASP A 195 -17.84 7.89 -14.24
N THR A 196 -17.66 6.80 -14.97
CA THR A 196 -18.73 6.11 -15.70
C THR A 196 -19.37 4.96 -14.92
N ARG A 197 -18.73 4.51 -13.83
CA ARG A 197 -19.13 3.32 -13.06
C ARG A 197 -19.12 2.03 -13.90
N ALA A 198 -18.46 2.06 -15.07
CA ALA A 198 -18.32 0.89 -15.92
C ALA A 198 -17.26 -0.05 -15.36
N VAL A 199 -17.57 -1.33 -15.29
CA VAL A 199 -16.61 -2.34 -14.82
C VAL A 199 -15.80 -2.90 -15.98
N SER A 200 -14.48 -2.87 -15.83
CA SER A 200 -13.52 -3.45 -16.77
C SER A 200 -12.85 -4.68 -16.14
N GLU A 201 -12.70 -5.75 -16.92
CA GLU A 201 -11.92 -6.94 -16.54
C GLU A 201 -10.89 -7.22 -17.64
N SER A 202 -9.65 -7.45 -17.23
CA SER A 202 -8.56 -7.88 -18.10
C SER A 202 -7.95 -9.16 -17.54
N SER A 203 -7.44 -10.03 -18.41
CA SER A 203 -6.82 -11.28 -17.98
C SER A 203 -5.60 -11.63 -18.80
N LYS A 204 -4.65 -12.31 -18.17
CA LYS A 204 -3.47 -12.86 -18.82
C LYS A 204 -3.15 -14.25 -18.27
N THR A 205 -3.00 -15.21 -19.18
CA THR A 205 -2.59 -16.58 -18.86
C THR A 205 -1.08 -16.73 -19.02
N PHE A 206 -0.47 -17.47 -18.11
CA PHE A 206 0.96 -17.77 -18.07
C PHE A 206 1.14 -19.28 -18.08
N ASN A 207 2.05 -19.75 -18.93
CA ASN A 207 2.43 -21.15 -19.04
C ASN A 207 3.61 -21.47 -18.11
N ALA A 208 3.80 -22.74 -17.79
CA ALA A 208 4.95 -23.22 -17.01
C ALA A 208 6.30 -22.80 -17.63
N GLY A 209 6.36 -22.70 -18.96
CA GLY A 209 7.55 -22.25 -19.69
C GLY A 209 7.83 -20.74 -19.64
N ASP A 210 6.88 -19.93 -19.16
CA ASP A 210 7.05 -18.47 -19.06
C ASP A 210 7.87 -18.07 -17.80
N PHE A 211 8.02 -18.99 -16.84
CA PHE A 211 8.79 -18.74 -15.62
C PHE A 211 10.30 -18.85 -15.87
N GLN A 212 11.05 -17.87 -15.39
CA GLN A 212 12.51 -17.91 -15.45
C GLN A 212 13.06 -18.93 -14.45
N GLY A 213 13.91 -19.85 -14.93
CA GLY A 213 14.60 -20.81 -14.07
C GLY A 213 15.75 -20.22 -13.25
N ASP A 214 16.19 -19.00 -13.58
CA ASP A 214 17.27 -18.29 -12.89
C ASP A 214 16.76 -16.92 -12.42
N PHE A 215 16.76 -16.72 -11.10
CA PHE A 215 16.34 -15.47 -10.46
C PHE A 215 17.10 -14.25 -10.98
N TYR A 216 18.40 -14.38 -11.23
CA TYR A 216 19.23 -13.24 -11.65
C TYR A 216 19.00 -12.83 -13.11
N ARG A 217 18.25 -13.63 -13.89
CA ARG A 217 17.77 -13.26 -15.23
C ARG A 217 16.43 -12.52 -15.21
N ALA A 218 15.73 -12.50 -14.07
CA ALA A 218 14.52 -11.70 -13.92
C ALA A 218 14.84 -10.21 -14.02
N SER A 219 13.82 -9.38 -14.28
CA SER A 219 14.01 -7.93 -14.37
C SER A 219 14.55 -7.35 -13.05
N PRO A 220 15.36 -6.27 -13.08
CA PRO A 220 15.85 -5.63 -11.86
C PRO A 220 14.72 -5.22 -10.89
N ARG A 221 13.56 -4.80 -11.42
CA ARG A 221 12.37 -4.47 -10.60
C ARG A 221 11.76 -5.69 -9.92
N PHE A 222 11.73 -6.85 -10.57
CA PHE A 222 11.28 -8.08 -9.93
C PHE A 222 12.26 -8.52 -8.83
N GLN A 223 13.57 -8.44 -9.09
CA GLN A 223 14.59 -8.73 -8.09
C GLN A 223 14.47 -7.80 -6.87
N LEU A 224 14.19 -6.51 -7.09
CA LEU A 224 13.91 -5.55 -6.02
C LEU A 224 12.68 -5.95 -5.21
N ALA A 225 11.55 -6.22 -5.86
CA ALA A 225 10.31 -6.61 -5.17
C ALA A 225 10.49 -7.88 -4.32
N ALA A 226 11.21 -8.88 -4.85
CA ALA A 226 11.54 -10.10 -4.12
C ALA A 226 12.46 -9.82 -2.92
N ALA A 227 13.48 -8.96 -3.07
CA ALA A 227 14.36 -8.58 -1.96
C ALA A 227 13.61 -7.82 -0.85
N VAL A 228 12.71 -6.90 -1.23
CA VAL A 228 11.85 -6.17 -0.28
C VAL A 228 10.92 -7.14 0.47
N ALA A 229 10.30 -8.10 -0.23
CA ALA A 229 9.45 -9.11 0.40
C ALA A 229 10.25 -10.00 1.36
N GLN A 230 11.44 -10.46 0.95
CA GLN A 230 12.34 -11.24 1.79
C GLN A 230 12.77 -10.47 3.04
N PHE A 231 13.07 -9.18 2.91
CA PHE A 231 13.38 -8.31 4.03
C PHE A 231 12.22 -8.22 5.04
N ALA A 232 11.01 -7.98 4.55
CA ALA A 232 9.81 -7.93 5.38
C ALA A 232 9.56 -9.26 6.11
N GLU A 233 9.74 -10.39 5.45
CA GLU A 233 9.57 -11.73 6.04
C GLU A 233 10.60 -12.01 7.15
N ILE A 234 11.86 -11.56 6.97
CA ILE A 234 12.90 -11.63 8.01
C ILE A 234 12.49 -10.80 9.23
N LEU A 235 12.08 -9.54 9.02
CA LEU A 235 11.68 -8.65 10.13
C LEU A 235 10.46 -9.16 10.90
N ARG A 236 9.51 -9.81 10.21
CA ARG A 236 8.34 -10.44 10.85
C ARG A 236 8.69 -11.74 11.59
N GLY A 237 9.90 -12.27 11.44
CA GLY A 237 10.28 -13.57 11.99
C GLY A 237 9.47 -14.73 11.39
N ASN A 238 9.09 -14.63 10.12
CA ASN A 238 8.24 -15.63 9.48
C ASN A 238 8.99 -16.97 9.35
N VAL A 239 8.28 -18.09 9.52
CA VAL A 239 8.85 -19.45 9.41
C VAL A 239 9.47 -19.70 8.04
N TRP A 240 8.93 -19.06 7.00
CA TRP A 240 9.42 -19.17 5.62
C TRP A 240 10.74 -18.42 5.38
N ALA A 241 11.10 -17.46 6.25
CA ALA A 241 12.38 -16.76 6.21
C ALA A 241 13.45 -17.40 7.10
N GLN A 242 13.17 -18.54 7.75
CA GLN A 242 14.16 -19.22 8.58
C GLN A 242 15.42 -19.57 7.78
N GLY A 243 16.56 -19.08 8.26
CA GLY A 243 17.87 -19.25 7.61
C GLY A 243 18.21 -18.18 6.58
N SER A 244 17.28 -17.28 6.23
CA SER A 244 17.57 -16.11 5.40
C SER A 244 18.37 -15.07 6.18
N GLN A 245 19.35 -14.44 5.53
CA GLN A 245 20.20 -13.43 6.17
C GLN A 245 20.00 -12.06 5.53
N MET A 246 20.12 -11.01 6.35
CA MET A 246 20.08 -9.62 5.86
C MET A 246 21.14 -9.35 4.77
N ARG A 247 22.28 -10.04 4.87
CA ARG A 247 23.34 -10.01 3.85
C ARG A 247 22.87 -10.49 2.48
N ASP A 248 22.01 -11.50 2.42
CA ASP A 248 21.52 -12.03 1.14
C ASP A 248 20.58 -11.03 0.45
N VAL A 249 19.74 -10.35 1.23
CA VAL A 249 18.93 -9.21 0.77
C VAL A 249 19.82 -8.10 0.22
N LEU A 250 20.85 -7.70 0.95
CA LEU A 250 21.81 -6.68 0.49
C LEU A 250 22.52 -7.07 -0.80
N ASN A 251 22.93 -8.33 -0.94
CA ASN A 251 23.58 -8.81 -2.16
C ASN A 251 22.68 -8.64 -3.39
N VAL A 252 21.39 -8.95 -3.28
CA VAL A 252 20.40 -8.72 -4.34
C VAL A 252 20.21 -7.21 -4.57
N ALA A 253 20.02 -6.43 -3.51
CA ALA A 253 19.80 -4.99 -3.61
C ALA A 253 20.97 -4.25 -4.29
N TYR A 254 22.23 -4.60 -3.98
CA TYR A 254 23.40 -4.03 -4.66
C TYR A 254 23.53 -4.49 -6.12
N ASN A 255 23.05 -5.69 -6.47
CA ASN A 255 22.97 -6.10 -7.87
C ASN A 255 21.95 -5.26 -8.63
N VAL A 256 20.78 -5.04 -8.02
CA VAL A 256 19.72 -4.16 -8.54
C VAL A 256 20.23 -2.72 -8.70
N GLN A 257 20.93 -2.16 -7.71
CA GLN A 257 21.51 -0.82 -7.77
C GLN A 257 22.51 -0.67 -8.92
N ARG A 258 23.30 -1.71 -9.24
CA ARG A 258 24.20 -1.69 -10.39
C ARG A 258 23.46 -1.60 -11.73
N ALA A 259 22.29 -2.24 -11.82
CA ALA A 259 21.43 -2.17 -13.00
C ALA A 259 20.59 -0.87 -13.06
N MET A 260 20.31 -0.26 -11.91
CA MET A 260 19.49 0.95 -11.76
C MET A 260 20.20 2.02 -10.90
N PRO A 261 21.32 2.59 -11.37
CA PRO A 261 22.23 3.38 -10.53
C PRO A 261 21.68 4.72 -10.03
N PHE A 262 20.62 5.24 -10.63
CA PHE A 262 20.01 6.53 -10.27
C PHE A 262 18.62 6.37 -9.62
N ASP A 263 18.24 5.13 -9.28
CA ASP A 263 16.95 4.86 -8.66
C ASP A 263 17.02 5.14 -7.15
N GLY A 264 16.28 6.16 -6.71
CA GLY A 264 16.27 6.62 -5.32
C GLY A 264 15.68 5.59 -4.36
N ASP A 265 14.66 4.85 -4.79
CA ASP A 265 13.97 3.86 -3.96
C ASP A 265 14.91 2.67 -3.66
N VAL A 266 15.75 2.28 -4.63
CA VAL A 266 16.77 1.24 -4.40
C VAL A 266 17.81 1.70 -3.38
N SER A 267 18.26 2.94 -3.47
CA SER A 267 19.23 3.51 -2.52
C SER A 267 18.64 3.65 -1.12
N GLU A 268 17.39 4.11 -1.01
CA GLU A 268 16.64 4.17 0.25
C GLU A 268 16.48 2.77 0.87
N PHE A 269 16.05 1.80 0.07
CA PHE A 269 15.88 0.41 0.51
C PHE A 269 17.19 -0.18 1.04
N ILE A 270 18.31 0.00 0.35
CA ILE A 270 19.64 -0.45 0.84
C ILE A 270 19.93 0.17 2.21
N GLY A 271 19.71 1.48 2.38
CA GLY A 271 19.94 2.16 3.65
C GLY A 271 19.09 1.59 4.80
N LEU A 272 17.82 1.28 4.53
CA LEU A 272 16.92 0.64 5.51
C LEU A 272 17.42 -0.75 5.92
N VAL A 273 17.83 -1.58 4.95
CA VAL A 273 18.33 -2.93 5.21
C VAL A 273 19.64 -2.89 6.00
N GLU A 274 20.56 -1.97 5.67
CA GLU A 274 21.81 -1.76 6.43
C GLU A 274 21.57 -1.25 7.86
N GLN A 275 20.56 -0.40 8.06
CA GLN A 275 20.18 0.07 9.38
C GLN A 275 19.58 -1.07 10.21
N ALA A 276 18.67 -1.85 9.63
CA ALA A 276 18.07 -2.99 10.30
C ALA A 276 19.11 -4.06 10.67
N ALA A 277 20.06 -4.37 9.77
CA ALA A 277 21.17 -5.28 10.06
C ALA A 277 21.94 -4.87 11.32
N ARG A 278 22.28 -3.59 11.44
CA ARG A 278 23.03 -3.04 12.58
C ARG A 278 22.26 -3.06 13.91
N LEU A 279 20.93 -3.09 13.86
CA LEU A 279 20.08 -3.10 15.06
C LEU A 279 19.76 -4.51 15.55
N LEU A 280 19.87 -5.50 14.67
CA LEU A 280 19.55 -6.91 14.96
C LEU A 280 20.78 -7.77 15.25
N ASP A 281 21.99 -7.26 14.97
CA ASP A 281 23.28 -7.78 15.45
C ASP A 281 23.55 -7.38 16.91
#